data_AF-A0A9E2C3G5-F1
#
_entry.id   AF-A0A9E2C3G5-F1
#
_cell.length_a   1.000
_cell.length_b   1.000
_cell.length_c   1.000
_cell.angle_alpha   90.00
_cell.angle_beta   90.00
_cell.angle_gamma   90.00
#
_symmetry.space_group_name_H-M   'P 1'
#
loop_
_entity.id
_entity.type
_entity.pdbx_description
1 polymer ?
#
loop_
_entity_poly.entity_id
_entity_poly.type
_entity_poly.pdbx_seq_one_letter_code
_entity_poly.pdbx_strand_id
1 'polypeptide(L)' 'MAKHQTTFELSVRDIELIEDALRERVGILAHVVIASGDAQSIESRTNDALIAELNALLGSLHNQKIFYSQVNRTGAPVG' A
#
# COMPACT_ATOMS: atom_id res chain seq x y z
N MET A 1 9.96 33.00 4.74
CA MET A 1 8.80 32.21 4.28
C MET A 1 8.73 30.95 5.14
N ALA A 2 7.57 30.62 5.70
CA ALA A 2 7.41 29.37 6.44
C ALA A 2 7.52 28.20 5.46
N LYS A 3 8.45 27.28 5.70
CA LYS A 3 8.63 26.07 4.88
C LYS A 3 7.75 24.97 5.48
N HIS A 4 6.83 24.43 4.69
CA HIS A 4 6.01 23.31 5.14
C HIS A 4 6.85 22.03 5.24
N GLN A 5 6.51 21.17 6.21
CA GLN A 5 7.12 19.86 6.37
C GLN A 5 6.64 18.96 5.23
N THR A 6 7.57 18.45 4.42
CA THR A 6 7.29 17.56 3.28
C THR A 6 7.63 16.10 3.58
N THR A 7 7.97 15.81 4.84
CA THR A 7 8.43 14.51 5.31
C THR A 7 7.57 14.07 6.48
N PHE A 8 7.30 12.77 6.56
CA PHE A 8 6.62 12.16 7.69
C PHE A 8 7.62 11.29 8.45
N GLU A 9 7.53 11.31 9.78
CA GLU A 9 8.23 10.36 10.64
C GLU A 9 7.25 9.23 10.97
N LEU A 10 7.45 8.07 10.35
CA LEU A 10 6.62 6.87 10.57
C LEU A 10 7.50 5.75 11.10
N SER A 11 7.04 5.08 12.16
CA SER A 11 7.69 3.87 12.64
C SER A 11 7.36 2.67 11.74
N VAL A 12 8.14 1.60 11.86
CA VAL A 12 7.86 0.34 11.15
C VAL A 12 6.45 -0.17 11.49
N ARG A 13 6.03 -0.02 12.75
CA ARG A 13 4.69 -0.41 13.19
C ARG A 13 3.59 0.42 12.52
N ASP A 14 3.83 1.72 12.31
CA ASP A 14 2.85 2.58 11.61
C ASP A 14 2.69 2.13 10.16
N ILE A 15 3.80 1.77 9.49
CA ILE A 15 3.77 1.24 8.13
C ILE A 15 2.99 -0.08 8.07
N GLU A 16 3.19 -0.99 9.02
CA GLU A 16 2.42 -2.24 9.10
C GLU A 16 0.91 -1.98 9.25
N LEU A 17 0.52 -1.08 10.16
CA LEU A 17 -0.89 -0.72 10.36
C LEU A 17 -1.51 -0.09 9.10
N ILE A 18 -0.75 0.76 8.40
CA ILE A 18 -1.19 1.35 7.13
C ILE A 18 -1.39 0.25 6.09
N GLU A 19 -0.43 -0.67 5.95
CA GLU A 19 -0.58 -1.77 4.98
C GLU A 19 -1.79 -2.67 5.30
N ASP A 20 -2.05 -2.98 6.56
CA ASP A 20 -3.19 -3.81 6.96
C ASP A 20 -4.52 -3.11 6.62
N ALA A 21 -4.63 -1.81 6.90
CA ALA A 21 -5.80 -1.02 6.53
C ALA A 21 -6.00 -0.93 5.00
N LEU A 22 -4.90 -0.80 4.24
CA LEU A 22 -4.95 -0.81 2.77
C LEU A 22 -5.43 -2.17 2.24
N ARG A 23 -4.94 -3.29 2.79
CA ARG A 23 -5.37 -4.65 2.42
C ARG A 23 -6.84 -4.88 2.74
N GLU A 24 -7.31 -4.44 3.91
CA GLU A 24 -8.72 -4.51 4.28
C GLU A 24 -9.58 -3.74 3.29
N ARG A 25 -9.18 -2.50 2.93
CA ARG A 25 -9.91 -1.68 1.97
C ARG A 25 -9.99 -2.33 0.60
N VAL A 26 -8.90 -2.92 0.11
CA VAL A 26 -8.90 -3.68 -1.15
C VAL A 26 -9.90 -4.84 -1.09
N GLY A 27 -9.91 -5.59 0.01
CA GLY A 27 -10.87 -6.69 0.21
C GLY A 27 -12.33 -6.23 0.16
N ILE A 28 -12.64 -5.12 0.81
CA ILE A 28 -13.99 -4.52 0.79
C ILE A 28 -14.38 -4.12 -0.64
N LEU A 29 -13.51 -3.39 -1.35
CA LEU A 29 -13.79 -2.94 -2.72
C LEU A 29 -13.98 -4.11 -3.67
N ALA A 30 -13.13 -5.12 -3.59
CA ALA A 30 -13.26 -6.33 -4.40
C ALA A 30 -14.58 -7.06 -4.14
N HIS A 31 -15.00 -7.14 -2.88
CA HIS A 31 -16.28 -7.74 -2.52
C HIS A 31 -17.47 -6.97 -3.11
N VAL A 32 -17.43 -5.64 -3.11
CA VAL A 32 -18.47 -4.80 -3.74
C VAL A 32 -18.55 -5.06 -5.25
N VAL A 33 -17.40 -5.12 -5.94
CA VAL A 33 -17.36 -5.43 -7.39
C VAL A 33 -18.01 -6.78 -7.67
N ILE A 34 -17.62 -7.82 -6.91
CA ILE A 34 -18.17 -9.18 -7.07
C ILE A 34 -19.68 -9.20 -6.77
N ALA A 35 -20.11 -8.56 -5.69
CA ALA A 35 -21.51 -8.53 -5.28
C ALA A 35 -22.41 -7.76 -6.27
N SER A 36 -21.86 -6.76 -6.97
CA SER A 36 -22.60 -6.01 -7.99
C SER A 36 -23.01 -6.88 -9.19
N GLY A 37 -22.21 -7.90 -9.53
CA GLY A 37 -22.45 -8.79 -10.67
C GLY A 37 -22.31 -8.15 -12.04
N ASP A 38 -21.99 -6.85 -12.12
CA ASP A 38 -21.78 -6.11 -13.36
C ASP A 38 -20.40 -5.44 -13.37
N ALA A 39 -19.43 -6.17 -13.91
CA ALA A 39 -18.05 -5.70 -14.08
C ALA A 39 -17.93 -4.49 -15.03
N GLN A 40 -18.95 -4.18 -15.85
CA GLN A 40 -18.94 -3.02 -16.73
C GLN A 40 -19.67 -1.81 -16.14
N SER A 41 -20.24 -1.94 -14.95
CA SER A 41 -20.80 -0.79 -14.22
C SER A 41 -19.71 0.27 -13.98
N ILE A 42 -20.14 1.54 -13.91
CA ILE A 42 -19.23 2.65 -13.59
C ILE A 42 -18.59 2.42 -12.21
N GLU A 43 -19.38 2.00 -11.24
CA GLU A 43 -18.91 1.70 -9.87
C GLU A 43 -17.84 0.60 -9.87
N SER A 44 -18.04 -0.51 -10.58
CA SER A 44 -17.05 -1.58 -10.62
C SER A 44 -15.73 -1.12 -11.24
N ARG A 45 -15.79 -0.36 -12.34
CA ARG A 45 -14.59 0.20 -12.98
C ARG A 45 -13.87 1.21 -12.10
N THR A 46 -14.60 2.03 -11.35
CA THR A 46 -14.01 2.96 -10.37
C THR A 46 -13.33 2.20 -9.23
N ASN A 47 -13.97 1.15 -8.71
CA ASN A 47 -13.41 0.31 -7.67
C ASN A 47 -12.15 -0.44 -8.14
N ASP A 48 -12.15 -0.98 -9.36
CA ASP A 48 -10.99 -1.64 -9.95
C ASP A 48 -9.79 -0.69 -10.10
N ALA A 49 -10.04 0.54 -10.56
CA ALA A 49 -8.98 1.55 -10.67
C ALA A 49 -8.39 1.90 -9.28
N LEU A 50 -9.24 2.03 -8.27
CA LEU A 50 -8.79 2.29 -6.90
C LEU A 50 -8.04 1.09 -6.31
N ILE A 51 -8.50 -0.14 -6.54
CA ILE A 51 -7.78 -1.35 -6.12
C ILE A 51 -6.38 -1.40 -6.75
N ALA A 52 -6.25 -1.04 -8.03
CA ALA A 52 -4.95 -0.98 -8.70
C ALA A 52 -4.01 0.05 -8.05
N GLU A 53 -4.53 1.24 -7.72
CA GLU A 53 -3.76 2.28 -7.01
C GLU A 53 -3.32 1.83 -5.62
N LEU A 54 -4.22 1.24 -4.83
CA LEU A 54 -3.89 0.74 -3.49
C LEU A 54 -2.86 -0.39 -3.52
N ASN A 55 -2.95 -1.30 -4.50
CA ASN A 55 -1.97 -2.35 -4.69
C ASN A 55 -0.59 -1.79 -5.11
N ALA A 56 -0.56 -0.76 -5.95
CA ALA A 56 0.70 -0.09 -6.31
C ALA A 56 1.35 0.57 -5.08
N LEU A 57 0.55 1.22 -4.22
CA LEU A 57 1.03 1.78 -2.95
C LEU A 57 1.55 0.69 -2.01
N LEU A 58 0.83 -0.41 -1.83
CA LEU A 58 1.28 -1.57 -1.04
C LEU A 58 2.63 -2.11 -1.55
N GLY A 59 2.81 -2.20 -2.87
CA GLY A 59 4.09 -2.58 -3.47
C GLY A 59 5.21 -1.58 -3.15
N SER A 60 4.93 -0.28 -3.18
CA SER A 60 5.89 0.76 -2.79
C SER A 60 6.29 0.67 -1.32
N LEU A 61 5.31 0.51 -0.41
CA LEU A 61 5.55 0.34 1.02
C LEU A 61 6.36 -0.94 1.30
N HIS A 62 6.02 -2.05 0.63
CA HIS A 62 6.77 -3.30 0.73
C HIS A 62 8.23 -3.14 0.28
N ASN A 63 8.47 -2.43 -0.83
CA ASN A 63 9.83 -2.16 -1.33
C ASN A 63 10.63 -1.25 -0.39
N GLN A 64 9.98 -0.47 0.47
CA GLN A 64 10.68 0.33 1.48
C GLN A 64 11.07 -0.52 2.70
N LYS A 65 10.50 -1.72 2.89
CA LYS A 65 10.85 -2.65 3.98
C LYS A 65 12.17 -3.42 3.76
N ILE A 66 13.03 -3.00 2.82
CA ILE A 66 14.37 -3.57 2.56
C ILE A 66 15.24 -3.67 3.85
N PHE A 67 14.88 -2.93 4.90
CA PHE A 67 15.45 -3.03 6.25
C PHE A 67 15.43 -4.45 6.88
N TYR A 68 14.61 -5.39 6.38
CA TYR A 68 14.59 -6.79 6.84
C TYR A 68 15.49 -7.74 6.06
N SER A 69 16.10 -7.31 4.96
CA SER A 69 17.26 -8.05 4.46
C SER A 69 18.33 -7.99 5.54
N GLN A 70 18.90 -9.15 5.91
CA GLN A 70 20.12 -9.16 6.71
C GLN A 70 21.10 -8.26 5.97
N VAL A 71 21.39 -7.08 6.50
CA VAL A 71 22.49 -6.29 5.98
C VAL A 71 23.72 -6.68 6.78
N ASN A 72 24.82 -6.93 6.08
CA ASN A 72 26.08 -7.13 6.77
C ASN A 72 26.44 -5.84 7.54
N ARG A 73 27.45 -5.91 8.41
CA ARG A 73 27.87 -4.79 9.27
C ARG A 73 28.19 -3.49 8.49
N THR A 74 28.40 -3.59 7.19
CA THR A 74 28.69 -2.50 6.24
C THR A 74 27.45 -1.93 5.53
N GLY A 75 26.24 -2.48 5.77
CA GLY A 75 24.99 -2.01 5.17
C GLY A 75 24.68 -2.60 3.79
N ALA A 76 25.43 -3.60 3.33
CA ALA A 76 25.15 -4.28 2.07
C ALA A 76 24.22 -5.48 2.30
N PRO A 77 23.28 -5.76 1.37
CA PRO A 77 22.40 -6.92 1.47
C PRO A 77 23.19 -8.22 1.55
N VAL A 78 22.88 -9.07 2.52
CA VAL A 78 23.33 -10.46 2.55
C VAL A 78 22.39 -11.21 1.61
N GLY A 79 22.94 -11.68 0.49
CA GLY A 79 22.22 -12.42 -0.55
C GLY A 79 21.71 -13.78 -0.07
#